data_AF-A0A6M3L8G3-F1
#
_entry.id   AF-A0A6M3L8G3-F1
#
_cell.length_a   1.000
_cell.length_b   1.000
_cell.length_c   1.000
_cell.angle_alpha   90.00
_cell.angle_beta   90.00
_cell.angle_gamma   90.00
#
_symmetry.space_group_name_H-M   'P 1'
#
loop_
_entity.id
_entity.type
_entity.pdbx_description
1 polymer ?
#
loop_
_entity_poly.entity_id
_entity_poly.type
_entity_poly.pdbx_seq_one_letter_code
_entity_poly.pdbx_strand_id
1 'polypeptide(L)'
;LDTPRTNSPAVTGIYDAHFSDGTNKNIVFVGDEIYYDNSATWTAIGDYWVAPTITSGANYQMKCVLALDYAVCTNDYDVPLKISTTPAKSTLDTSDLSDAITKVKSLIWYKNYLILGNIVEGGTERPTRFRWSNVGTIETWSDENYIDIASLGGDEIIDFAELYGDLYVFLKNSIYVVSYVGSTDTFVVNKMIENIGAISRDSLQVITLQDKRRAVIFLDDDKKIYLFDGATLIDIGARMQSLLDDLNASRLQYSVGVFDNESYWICASDSSATENDICFEFQTELGEWVKHTDINANAMGRVKISTSDIRTYYGNYDAYVYWLDNPDYDSDGGDGVGYTGVVEYTYLVNTATMTGAQVLVDSTPGFGTDALTGCIVKITSGTGVGEEQVVIYNTSTGIAVASSFSVPIDSTSNYSVGAIDAYYKTRWFDFGSASSRKGFRKMYFWAEEASSNEVDISFSEDFSSALGTTTKNLAPSSGTTWDSAIWDEGIWGTTGDKFYDVLLKGRARTIQFKFENDDVNETFHLYGYHILADDLGVE
;
A
#
# COMPACT_ATOMS: atom_id res chain seq x y z
N LEU A 1 10.07 -2.94 -16.56
CA LEU A 1 11.39 -2.29 -16.36
C LEU A 1 12.44 -3.34 -16.76
N ASP A 2 13.46 -2.96 -17.54
CA ASP A 2 14.34 -3.87 -18.30
C ASP A 2 14.88 -5.11 -17.57
N THR A 3 15.05 -6.22 -18.30
CA THR A 3 15.67 -7.54 -17.98
C THR A 3 15.62 -8.01 -16.50
N PRO A 4 15.09 -9.21 -16.21
CA PRO A 4 15.10 -9.82 -14.86
C PRO A 4 16.46 -9.70 -14.14
N ARG A 5 16.46 -9.11 -12.93
CA ARG A 5 17.65 -8.96 -12.08
C ARG A 5 17.39 -9.43 -10.65
N THR A 6 18.37 -10.08 -10.02
CA THR A 6 18.27 -10.61 -8.64
C THR A 6 18.59 -9.58 -7.55
N ASN A 7 18.88 -8.33 -7.92
CA ASN A 7 19.20 -7.22 -7.00
C ASN A 7 18.59 -5.92 -7.53
N SER A 8 17.33 -5.96 -7.94
CA SER A 8 16.65 -4.76 -8.40
C SER A 8 16.40 -3.84 -7.20
N PRO A 9 16.74 -2.54 -7.29
CA PRO A 9 16.57 -1.65 -6.15
C PRO A 9 15.08 -1.30 -5.96
N ALA A 10 14.69 -1.04 -4.71
CA ALA A 10 13.31 -0.71 -4.38
C ALA A 10 12.76 0.47 -5.22
N VAL A 11 11.47 0.40 -5.52
CA VAL A 11 10.74 1.58 -6.01
C VAL A 11 10.62 2.56 -4.86
N THR A 12 11.18 3.76 -5.01
CA THR A 12 11.23 4.78 -3.96
C THR A 12 10.24 5.91 -4.17
N GLY A 13 9.62 6.03 -5.35
CA GLY A 13 8.59 7.04 -5.57
C GLY A 13 7.78 6.79 -6.82
N ILE A 14 6.51 7.20 -6.79
CA ILE A 14 5.59 7.20 -7.92
C ILE A 14 4.91 8.56 -7.93
N TYR A 15 5.00 9.29 -9.04
CA TYR A 15 4.48 10.64 -9.14
C TYR A 15 3.88 10.93 -10.51
N ASP A 16 2.65 11.42 -10.54
CA ASP A 16 1.98 11.86 -11.76
C ASP A 16 2.18 13.37 -11.97
N ALA A 17 2.90 13.73 -13.02
CA ALA A 17 3.22 15.11 -13.37
C ALA A 17 2.35 15.59 -14.53
N HIS A 18 1.49 16.59 -14.26
CA HIS A 18 0.66 17.27 -15.25
C HIS A 18 1.30 18.58 -15.70
N PHE A 19 1.91 18.60 -16.87
CA PHE A 19 2.63 19.77 -17.36
C PHE A 19 1.72 20.77 -18.09
N SER A 20 2.19 22.01 -18.21
CA SER A 20 1.43 23.12 -18.82
C SER A 20 1.18 22.95 -20.32
N ASP A 21 1.97 22.11 -21.00
CA ASP A 21 1.77 21.73 -22.40
C ASP A 21 0.64 20.71 -22.61
N GLY A 22 0.00 20.27 -21.53
CA GLY A 22 -1.08 19.29 -21.52
C GLY A 22 -0.60 17.83 -21.50
N THR A 23 0.71 17.59 -21.41
CA THR A 23 1.26 16.24 -21.25
C THR A 23 1.19 15.77 -19.80
N ASN A 24 0.86 14.49 -19.63
CA ASN A 24 0.95 13.80 -18.35
C ASN A 24 2.13 12.84 -18.40
N LYS A 25 2.87 12.72 -17.30
CA LYS A 25 3.94 11.74 -17.18
C LYS A 25 3.89 11.09 -15.82
N ASN A 26 3.84 9.76 -15.85
CA ASN A 26 3.98 8.94 -14.65
C ASN A 26 5.46 8.74 -14.43
N ILE A 27 6.02 9.38 -13.42
CA ILE A 27 7.43 9.30 -13.06
C ILE A 27 7.58 8.27 -11.95
N VAL A 28 8.51 7.33 -12.14
CA VAL A 28 8.83 6.30 -11.14
C VAL A 28 10.33 6.36 -10.83
N PHE A 29 10.65 6.27 -9.54
CA PHE A 29 12.00 6.26 -9.02
C PHE A 29 12.33 4.85 -8.54
N VAL A 30 13.43 4.29 -9.03
CA VAL A 30 13.83 2.89 -8.78
C VAL A 30 15.31 2.89 -8.42
N GLY A 31 15.63 2.85 -7.12
CA GLY A 31 16.99 3.06 -6.65
C GLY A 31 17.56 4.41 -7.08
N ASP A 32 18.63 4.37 -7.90
CA ASP A 32 19.28 5.53 -8.50
C ASP A 32 18.82 5.84 -9.94
N GLU A 33 17.82 5.12 -10.42
CA GLU A 33 17.23 5.25 -11.75
C GLU A 33 15.88 5.97 -11.70
N ILE A 34 15.55 6.67 -12.79
CA ILE A 34 14.29 7.40 -12.93
C ILE A 34 13.70 7.02 -14.28
N TYR A 35 12.43 6.66 -14.29
CA TYR A 35 11.68 6.31 -15.49
C TYR A 35 10.44 7.19 -15.60
N TYR A 36 9.95 7.37 -16.83
CA TYR A 36 8.63 7.92 -17.06
C TYR A 36 7.85 7.09 -18.06
N ASP A 37 6.53 7.10 -17.94
CA ASP A 37 5.61 6.59 -18.94
C ASP A 37 4.58 7.67 -19.33
N ASN A 38 4.29 7.75 -20.63
CA ASN A 38 3.23 8.54 -21.22
C ASN A 38 2.56 7.83 -22.43
N SER A 39 2.91 6.57 -22.71
CA SER A 39 2.44 5.81 -23.88
C SER A 39 2.48 4.29 -23.69
N ALA A 40 2.30 3.79 -22.47
CA ALA A 40 2.43 2.37 -22.09
C ALA A 40 3.85 1.79 -22.30
N THR A 41 4.88 2.63 -22.25
CA THR A 41 6.28 2.20 -22.34
C THR A 41 7.15 3.05 -21.42
N TRP A 42 7.76 2.43 -20.43
CA TRP A 42 8.69 3.06 -19.51
C TRP A 42 9.98 3.48 -20.22
N THR A 43 10.29 4.77 -20.17
CA THR A 43 11.49 5.37 -20.76
C THR A 43 12.36 5.96 -19.66
N ALA A 44 13.67 5.68 -19.67
CA ALA A 44 14.60 6.23 -18.69
C ALA A 44 14.76 7.76 -18.82
N ILE A 45 14.90 8.45 -17.68
CA ILE A 45 15.19 9.88 -17.59
C ILE A 45 16.69 10.07 -17.31
N GLY A 46 17.41 10.50 -18.35
CA GLY A 46 18.85 10.76 -18.34
C GLY A 46 19.68 9.63 -18.96
N ASP A 47 20.96 9.89 -19.18
CA ASP A 47 21.90 8.91 -19.74
C ASP A 47 22.38 7.95 -18.64
N TYR A 48 22.25 6.64 -18.88
CA TYR A 48 22.74 5.56 -18.01
C TYR A 48 24.25 5.66 -17.70
N TRP A 49 25.00 6.40 -18.52
CA TRP A 49 26.47 6.52 -18.43
C TRP A 49 26.94 7.76 -17.65
N VAL A 50 26.02 8.62 -17.18
CA VAL A 50 26.34 9.76 -16.33
C VAL A 50 26.18 9.35 -14.87
N ALA A 51 27.07 9.81 -14.00
CA ALA A 51 27.02 9.50 -12.57
C ALA A 51 25.61 9.79 -12.00
N PRO A 52 25.06 8.87 -11.18
CA PRO A 52 23.70 9.00 -10.67
C PRO A 52 23.58 10.28 -9.84
N THR A 53 22.50 11.03 -10.10
CA THR A 53 22.19 12.27 -9.39
C THR A 53 21.42 12.01 -8.08
N ILE A 54 21.02 10.75 -7.86
CA ILE A 54 20.33 10.25 -6.68
C ILE A 54 21.09 9.06 -6.12
N THR A 55 21.12 8.93 -4.82
CA THR A 55 21.71 7.80 -4.12
C THR A 55 20.68 6.68 -4.00
N SER A 56 21.05 5.45 -4.37
CA SER A 56 20.17 4.28 -4.21
C SER A 56 20.04 3.88 -2.73
N GLY A 57 18.81 3.56 -2.31
CA GLY A 57 18.49 3.04 -0.99
C GLY A 57 16.99 2.94 -0.77
N ALA A 58 16.54 1.83 -0.17
CA ALA A 58 15.11 1.56 -0.02
C ALA A 58 14.37 2.58 0.85
N ASN A 59 15.06 3.17 1.82
CA ASN A 59 14.54 4.17 2.75
C ASN A 59 14.73 5.62 2.28
N TYR A 60 15.03 5.83 0.99
CA TYR A 60 15.17 7.15 0.38
C TYR A 60 13.95 7.44 -0.49
N GLN A 61 12.75 7.37 0.11
CA GLN A 61 11.50 7.61 -0.62
C GLN A 61 11.50 9.02 -1.24
N MET A 62 11.06 9.11 -2.49
CA MET A 62 10.99 10.35 -3.25
C MET A 62 9.63 11.01 -3.07
N LYS A 63 9.64 12.27 -2.62
CA LYS A 63 8.49 13.16 -2.63
C LYS A 63 8.65 14.20 -3.72
N CYS A 64 7.60 14.40 -4.50
CA CYS A 64 7.60 15.37 -5.59
C CYS A 64 6.43 16.35 -5.47
N VAL A 65 6.60 17.55 -6.02
CA VAL A 65 5.52 18.52 -6.26
C VAL A 65 5.69 19.12 -7.64
N LEU A 66 4.58 19.49 -8.27
CA LEU A 66 4.60 20.28 -9.48
C LEU A 66 4.72 21.75 -9.10
N ALA A 67 5.79 22.41 -9.56
CA ALA A 67 6.03 23.82 -9.37
C ALA A 67 6.30 24.46 -10.74
N LEU A 68 5.44 25.39 -11.14
CA LEU A 68 5.41 25.96 -12.50
C LEU A 68 5.24 24.86 -13.57
N ASP A 69 6.31 24.48 -14.26
CA ASP A 69 6.35 23.47 -15.32
C ASP A 69 7.43 22.41 -15.08
N TYR A 70 7.80 22.24 -13.80
CA TYR A 70 8.79 21.27 -13.35
C TYR A 70 8.21 20.40 -12.22
N ALA A 71 8.47 19.10 -12.29
CA ALA A 71 8.33 18.23 -11.13
C ALA A 71 9.60 18.37 -10.27
N VAL A 72 9.47 18.96 -9.08
CA VAL A 72 10.57 19.14 -8.12
C VAL A 72 10.48 18.04 -7.07
N CYS A 73 11.55 17.28 -6.89
CA CYS A 73 11.56 16.05 -6.11
C CYS A 73 12.70 16.01 -5.08
N THR A 74 12.49 15.33 -3.96
CA THR A 74 13.49 15.16 -2.91
C THR A 74 13.33 13.84 -2.14
N ASN A 75 14.42 13.33 -1.59
CA ASN A 75 14.48 12.08 -0.81
C ASN A 75 15.12 12.22 0.58
N ASP A 76 15.24 13.44 1.12
CA ASP A 76 15.88 13.70 2.42
C ASP A 76 17.37 13.26 2.50
N TYR A 77 17.99 12.98 1.34
CA TYR A 77 19.36 12.48 1.27
C TYR A 77 20.22 13.22 0.26
N ASP A 78 19.70 13.44 -0.93
CA ASP A 78 20.37 14.10 -2.04
C ASP A 78 19.89 15.55 -2.21
N VAL A 79 20.64 16.30 -3.03
CA VAL A 79 20.21 17.63 -3.49
C VAL A 79 18.89 17.48 -4.25
N PRO A 80 17.87 18.32 -3.98
CA PRO A 80 16.61 18.24 -4.70
C PRO A 80 16.81 18.31 -6.21
N LEU A 81 15.92 17.64 -6.94
CA LEU A 81 15.97 17.51 -8.39
C LEU A 81 14.77 18.17 -9.01
N LYS A 82 14.93 18.61 -10.27
CA LYS A 82 13.83 19.07 -11.11
C LYS A 82 13.80 18.28 -12.41
N ILE A 83 12.60 17.89 -12.82
CA ILE A 83 12.33 17.16 -14.06
C ILE A 83 11.39 18.03 -14.92
N SER A 84 11.78 18.26 -16.18
CA SER A 84 11.06 19.12 -17.11
C SER A 84 10.08 18.38 -18.02
N THR A 85 9.32 19.14 -18.81
CA THR A 85 8.42 18.66 -19.88
C THR A 85 9.10 17.88 -20.99
N THR A 86 10.38 18.11 -21.24
CA THR A 86 11.21 17.27 -22.13
C THR A 86 12.13 16.48 -21.22
N PRO A 87 11.72 15.28 -20.75
CA PRO A 87 12.04 14.71 -19.44
C PRO A 87 13.55 14.61 -19.21
N ALA A 88 14.10 15.73 -18.76
CA ALA A 88 15.50 15.94 -18.49
C ALA A 88 15.58 16.32 -17.02
N LYS A 89 16.49 15.66 -16.31
CA LYS A 89 16.73 15.91 -14.89
C LYS A 89 17.91 16.85 -14.70
N SER A 90 17.81 17.68 -13.67
CA SER A 90 18.91 18.53 -13.18
C SER A 90 18.70 18.79 -11.69
N THR A 91 19.76 19.19 -10.97
CA THR A 91 19.62 19.63 -9.58
C THR A 91 18.88 20.96 -9.51
N LEU A 92 18.13 21.16 -8.43
CA LEU A 92 17.53 22.44 -8.09
C LEU A 92 18.65 23.47 -7.87
N ASP A 93 18.57 24.62 -8.52
CA ASP A 93 19.56 25.68 -8.36
C ASP A 93 19.25 26.48 -7.10
N THR A 94 20.22 26.51 -6.19
CA THR A 94 20.19 27.33 -4.98
C THR A 94 21.46 28.18 -4.86
N SER A 95 22.12 28.47 -5.98
CA SER A 95 23.41 29.18 -6.01
C SER A 95 23.34 30.64 -5.59
N ASP A 96 22.13 31.23 -5.56
CA ASP A 96 21.88 32.57 -5.02
C ASP A 96 22.00 32.65 -3.49
N LEU A 97 21.94 31.50 -2.79
CA LEU A 97 22.12 31.45 -1.33
C LEU A 97 23.60 31.49 -0.96
N SER A 98 23.93 32.13 0.16
CA SER A 98 25.29 32.11 0.71
C SER A 98 25.77 30.69 1.03
N ASP A 99 24.83 29.84 1.45
CA ASP A 99 25.04 28.45 1.79
C ASP A 99 24.14 27.57 0.90
N ALA A 100 24.74 26.63 0.17
CA ALA A 100 23.99 25.76 -0.71
C ALA A 100 23.11 24.77 0.08
N ILE A 101 21.91 24.49 -0.45
CA ILE A 101 21.04 23.45 0.07
C ILE A 101 21.51 22.11 -0.47
N THR A 102 21.77 21.16 0.43
CA THR A 102 22.27 19.83 0.06
C THR A 102 21.28 18.70 0.33
N LYS A 103 20.28 18.93 1.20
CA LYS A 103 19.20 17.97 1.50
C LYS A 103 17.92 18.71 1.84
N VAL A 104 16.78 18.11 1.52
CA VAL A 104 15.45 18.60 1.89
C VAL A 104 14.58 17.41 2.26
N LYS A 105 13.87 17.47 3.39
CA LYS A 105 12.93 16.41 3.75
C LYS A 105 11.59 16.57 3.04
N SER A 106 11.02 17.77 3.06
CA SER A 106 9.71 18.04 2.49
C SER A 106 9.67 19.32 1.66
N LEU A 107 8.79 19.34 0.67
CA LEU A 107 8.60 20.45 -0.25
C LEU A 107 7.12 20.59 -0.63
N ILE A 108 6.72 21.82 -0.96
CA ILE A 108 5.39 22.14 -1.47
C ILE A 108 5.43 23.41 -2.33
N TRP A 109 4.54 23.49 -3.33
CA TRP A 109 4.31 24.71 -4.10
C TRP A 109 3.08 25.43 -3.53
N TYR A 110 3.27 26.63 -2.97
CA TYR A 110 2.20 27.36 -2.30
C TYR A 110 2.32 28.87 -2.54
N LYS A 111 1.20 29.51 -2.92
CA LYS A 111 1.10 30.94 -3.26
C LYS A 111 2.22 31.44 -4.20
N ASN A 112 2.60 30.62 -5.19
CA ASN A 112 3.65 30.93 -6.18
C ASN A 112 5.08 30.95 -5.60
N TYR A 113 5.30 30.23 -4.50
CA TYR A 113 6.59 30.00 -3.87
C TYR A 113 6.87 28.49 -3.80
N LEU A 114 8.12 28.10 -4.05
CA LEU A 114 8.61 26.78 -3.69
C LEU A 114 9.07 26.84 -2.26
N ILE A 115 8.41 26.08 -1.39
CA ILE A 115 8.73 25.98 0.02
C ILE A 115 9.47 24.68 0.28
N LEU A 116 10.54 24.77 1.08
CA LEU A 116 11.37 23.67 1.53
C LEU A 116 11.32 23.62 3.07
N GLY A 117 11.15 22.42 3.61
CA GLY A 117 11.08 22.15 5.05
C GLY A 117 12.13 21.13 5.45
N ASN A 118 12.75 21.34 6.62
CA ASN A 118 13.78 20.48 7.20
C ASN A 118 14.92 20.23 6.19
N ILE A 119 15.86 21.18 6.18
CA ILE A 119 16.89 21.26 5.15
C ILE A 119 18.29 21.09 5.75
N VAL A 120 19.24 20.68 4.93
CA VAL A 120 20.67 20.85 5.21
C VAL A 120 21.19 21.98 4.33
N GLU A 121 21.70 23.03 4.97
CA GLU A 121 22.16 24.25 4.31
C GLU A 121 23.58 24.56 4.79
N GLY A 122 24.54 24.65 3.86
CA GLY A 122 25.96 24.86 4.20
C GLY A 122 26.54 23.73 5.06
N GLY A 123 25.98 22.52 4.95
CA GLY A 123 26.34 21.37 5.79
C GLY A 123 25.78 21.39 7.21
N THR A 124 24.95 22.38 7.56
CA THR A 124 24.29 22.45 8.87
C THR A 124 22.84 21.94 8.75
N GLU A 125 22.46 20.99 9.60
CA GLU A 125 21.08 20.52 9.71
C GLU A 125 20.19 21.62 10.30
N ARG A 126 19.08 21.91 9.62
CA ARG A 126 18.08 22.92 10.00
C ARG A 126 16.70 22.28 10.01
N PRO A 127 16.41 21.37 10.97
CA PRO A 127 15.20 20.56 10.96
C PRO A 127 13.90 21.35 11.13
N THR A 128 13.99 22.56 11.67
CA THR A 128 12.82 23.43 11.95
C THR A 128 12.65 24.55 10.92
N ARG A 129 13.50 24.56 9.88
CA ARG A 129 13.57 25.66 8.91
C ARG A 129 12.50 25.52 7.85
N PHE A 130 11.65 26.54 7.77
CA PHE A 130 10.71 26.81 6.70
C PHE A 130 11.34 27.84 5.76
N ARG A 131 11.79 27.44 4.58
CA ARG A 131 12.47 28.31 3.59
C ARG A 131 11.63 28.42 2.32
N TRP A 132 11.64 29.57 1.66
CA TRP A 132 10.91 29.78 0.41
C TRP A 132 11.75 30.44 -0.69
N SER A 133 11.45 30.13 -1.94
CA SER A 133 12.06 30.77 -3.11
C SER A 133 11.61 32.22 -3.27
N ASN A 134 12.12 32.94 -4.27
CA ASN A 134 11.49 34.18 -4.70
C ASN A 134 10.16 33.89 -5.41
N VAL A 135 9.27 34.88 -5.44
CA VAL A 135 7.94 34.71 -6.03
C VAL A 135 8.01 34.39 -7.52
N GLY A 136 7.25 33.38 -7.96
CA GLY A 136 7.12 33.01 -9.38
C GLY A 136 8.32 32.31 -9.98
N THR A 137 9.19 31.76 -9.14
CA THR A 137 10.40 31.04 -9.57
C THR A 137 10.73 29.93 -8.58
N ILE A 138 11.44 28.92 -9.08
CA ILE A 138 11.93 27.79 -8.30
C ILE A 138 13.47 27.83 -8.12
N GLU A 139 14.17 28.76 -8.81
CA GLU A 139 15.64 28.76 -8.90
C GLU A 139 16.32 29.96 -8.23
N THR A 140 15.56 31.01 -7.90
CA THR A 140 16.15 32.18 -7.25
C THR A 140 15.66 32.30 -5.82
N TRP A 141 16.59 32.63 -4.94
CA TRP A 141 16.38 32.59 -3.50
C TRP A 141 16.90 33.88 -2.86
N SER A 142 16.61 34.08 -1.58
CA SER A 142 17.23 35.13 -0.78
C SER A 142 17.60 34.57 0.58
N ASP A 143 18.76 34.97 1.12
CA ASP A 143 19.25 34.47 2.40
C ASP A 143 18.26 34.74 3.55
N GLU A 144 17.49 35.82 3.46
CA GLU A 144 16.48 36.24 4.44
C GLU A 144 15.14 35.50 4.34
N ASN A 145 14.89 34.73 3.26
CA ASN A 145 13.61 34.06 3.01
C ASN A 145 13.48 32.74 3.78
N TYR A 146 13.51 32.80 5.11
CA TYR A 146 13.23 31.66 5.97
C TYR A 146 12.62 32.05 7.33
N ILE A 147 11.98 31.09 7.97
CA ILE A 147 11.55 31.14 9.38
C ILE A 147 12.01 29.86 10.05
N ASP A 148 12.71 29.98 11.18
CA ASP A 148 13.04 28.82 12.03
C ASP A 148 11.93 28.65 13.08
N ILE A 149 11.09 27.63 12.90
CA ILE A 149 9.91 27.36 13.76
C ILE A 149 10.33 26.96 15.18
N ALA A 150 11.59 26.54 15.39
CA ALA A 150 12.15 26.32 16.73
C ALA A 150 11.95 27.51 17.68
N SER A 151 12.03 28.74 17.15
CA SER A 151 11.81 29.96 17.94
C SER A 151 10.38 30.09 18.48
N LEU A 152 9.44 29.33 17.93
CA LEU A 152 8.03 29.25 18.31
C LEU A 152 7.71 27.97 19.14
N GLY A 153 8.75 27.21 19.51
CA GLY A 153 8.62 25.93 20.21
C GLY A 153 8.28 24.76 19.27
N GLY A 154 8.66 24.86 18.00
CA GLY A 154 8.59 23.74 17.04
C GLY A 154 9.82 22.84 17.10
N ASP A 155 9.63 21.61 16.66
CA ASP A 155 10.65 20.59 16.45
C ASP A 155 10.86 20.32 14.95
N GLU A 156 11.08 19.07 14.56
CA GLU A 156 11.40 18.68 13.19
C GLU A 156 10.18 18.81 12.26
N ILE A 157 10.31 19.55 11.15
CA ILE A 157 9.30 19.57 10.08
C ILE A 157 9.30 18.23 9.37
N ILE A 158 8.12 17.63 9.28
CA ILE A 158 7.88 16.34 8.63
C ILE A 158 7.29 16.58 7.25
N ASP A 159 6.19 17.33 7.16
CA ASP A 159 5.55 17.60 5.89
C ASP A 159 4.59 18.81 5.90
N PHE A 160 4.04 19.12 4.72
CA PHE A 160 3.13 20.23 4.49
C PHE A 160 1.79 19.77 3.93
N ALA A 161 0.71 20.48 4.26
CA ALA A 161 -0.60 20.27 3.67
C ALA A 161 -1.36 21.58 3.46
N GLU A 162 -2.04 21.75 2.33
CA GLU A 162 -2.93 22.89 2.11
C GLU A 162 -4.39 22.49 2.42
N LEU A 163 -5.02 23.21 3.35
CA LEU A 163 -6.47 23.13 3.58
C LEU A 163 -7.10 24.52 3.55
N TYR A 164 -8.20 24.66 2.81
CA TYR A 164 -9.00 25.89 2.72
C TYR A 164 -8.20 27.17 2.38
N GLY A 165 -7.07 27.02 1.67
CA GLY A 165 -6.23 28.12 1.20
C GLY A 165 -5.13 28.56 2.16
N ASP A 166 -5.09 27.97 3.37
CA ASP A 166 -3.99 28.09 4.33
C ASP A 166 -3.06 26.87 4.24
N LEU A 167 -1.80 27.09 4.61
CA LEU A 167 -0.80 26.04 4.66
C LEU A 167 -0.62 25.55 6.10
N TYR A 168 -0.62 24.24 6.29
CA TYR A 168 -0.35 23.59 7.56
C TYR A 168 1.01 22.92 7.50
N VAL A 169 1.81 23.13 8.54
CA VAL A 169 3.13 22.52 8.71
C VAL A 169 3.02 21.48 9.82
N PHE A 170 3.19 20.23 9.45
CA PHE A 170 3.20 19.11 10.37
C PHE A 170 4.63 18.88 10.81
N LEU A 171 4.88 19.11 12.09
CA LEU A 171 6.14 18.78 12.73
C LEU A 171 5.97 17.47 13.50
N LYS A 172 7.05 16.95 14.08
CA LYS A 172 7.02 15.67 14.79
C LYS A 172 6.02 15.66 15.95
N ASN A 173 5.94 16.73 16.75
CA ASN A 173 5.06 16.79 17.93
C ASN A 173 4.06 17.97 17.93
N SER A 174 3.87 18.65 16.80
CA SER A 174 2.99 19.82 16.73
C SER A 174 2.54 20.14 15.31
N ILE A 175 1.43 20.89 15.20
CA ILE A 175 0.90 21.38 13.92
C ILE A 175 0.81 22.91 13.97
N TYR A 176 1.37 23.55 12.95
CA TYR A 176 1.35 25.01 12.78
C TYR A 176 0.53 25.38 11.56
N VAL A 177 -0.09 26.56 11.60
CA VAL A 177 -0.73 27.19 10.44
C VAL A 177 0.14 28.33 9.94
N VAL A 178 0.25 28.44 8.61
CA VAL A 178 1.05 29.43 7.89
C VAL A 178 0.14 30.23 6.98
N SER A 179 -0.03 31.49 7.34
CA SER A 179 -0.82 32.46 6.58
C SER A 179 0.09 33.31 5.70
N TYR A 180 -0.31 33.49 4.43
CA TYR A 180 0.36 34.40 3.50
C TYR A 180 -0.10 35.83 3.73
N VAL A 181 0.84 36.74 4.02
CA VAL A 181 0.56 38.16 4.32
C VAL A 181 1.02 39.08 3.18
N GLY A 182 2.01 38.66 2.39
CA GLY A 182 2.41 39.37 1.17
C GLY A 182 3.04 40.75 1.40
N SER A 183 3.61 41.00 2.58
CA SER A 183 4.25 42.26 2.96
C SER A 183 5.75 42.06 3.23
N THR A 184 6.36 42.83 4.13
CA THR A 184 7.72 42.57 4.62
C THR A 184 7.82 41.18 5.26
N ASP A 185 6.79 40.79 6.02
CA ASP A 185 6.62 39.41 6.45
C ASP A 185 5.83 38.69 5.35
N THR A 186 6.50 37.81 4.61
CA THR A 186 5.86 37.05 3.51
C THR A 186 4.86 36.05 4.10
N PHE A 187 5.26 35.37 5.18
CA PHE A 187 4.48 34.36 5.89
C PHE A 187 4.46 34.65 7.39
N VAL A 188 3.34 34.34 8.03
CA VAL A 188 3.20 34.33 9.49
C VAL A 188 2.85 32.92 9.93
N VAL A 189 3.60 32.41 10.92
CA VAL A 189 3.49 31.04 11.41
C VAL A 189 2.95 31.06 12.83
N ASN A 190 1.87 30.30 13.10
CA ASN A 190 1.25 30.19 14.43
C ASN A 190 1.06 28.73 14.82
N LYS A 191 1.34 28.39 16.09
CA LYS A 191 1.06 27.06 16.63
C LYS A 191 -0.45 26.86 16.76
N MET A 192 -0.94 25.71 16.31
CA MET A 192 -2.36 25.38 16.42
C MET A 192 -2.60 24.15 17.30
N ILE A 193 -1.83 23.08 17.09
CA ILE A 193 -1.89 21.86 17.91
C ILE A 193 -0.53 21.64 18.56
N GLU A 194 -0.57 21.24 19.83
CA GLU A 194 0.60 20.89 20.63
C GLU A 194 0.51 19.43 21.08
N ASN A 195 1.66 18.74 21.12
CA ASN A 195 1.83 17.32 21.48
C ASN A 195 1.23 16.31 20.50
N ILE A 196 0.79 16.74 19.32
CA ILE A 196 0.35 15.84 18.25
C ILE A 196 0.94 16.37 16.95
N GLY A 197 1.62 15.49 16.21
CA GLY A 197 2.29 15.77 14.95
C GLY A 197 2.36 14.52 14.08
N ALA A 198 3.18 14.53 13.05
CA ALA A 198 3.34 13.39 12.13
C ALA A 198 4.68 12.69 12.36
N ILE A 199 4.80 11.41 12.03
CA ILE A 199 6.09 10.70 12.00
C ILE A 199 6.54 10.34 10.58
N SER A 200 5.59 10.02 9.70
CA SER A 200 5.86 9.73 8.29
C SER A 200 5.40 10.87 7.39
N ARG A 201 6.33 11.33 6.55
CA ARG A 201 6.09 12.31 5.50
C ARG A 201 5.15 11.77 4.43
N ASP A 202 5.33 10.52 4.02
CA ASP A 202 4.64 9.98 2.85
C ASP A 202 3.29 9.32 3.21
N SER A 203 3.03 9.09 4.49
CA SER A 203 1.70 8.74 5.01
C SER A 203 0.74 9.94 5.03
N LEU A 204 1.26 11.16 5.04
CA LEU A 204 0.46 12.37 5.15
C LEU A 204 -0.25 12.66 3.83
N GLN A 205 -1.58 12.57 3.82
CA GLN A 205 -2.39 12.72 2.62
C GLN A 205 -3.53 13.70 2.83
N VAL A 206 -3.72 14.62 1.87
CA VAL A 206 -4.91 15.47 1.83
C VAL A 206 -6.04 14.69 1.17
N ILE A 207 -7.10 14.45 1.94
CA ILE A 207 -8.27 13.72 1.51
C ILE A 207 -9.46 14.65 1.26
N THR A 208 -10.45 14.14 0.52
CA THR A 208 -11.75 14.79 0.35
C THR A 208 -12.82 13.89 0.95
N LEU A 209 -13.52 14.38 1.96
CA LEU A 209 -14.63 13.69 2.60
C LEU A 209 -15.88 13.73 1.73
N GLN A 210 -16.86 12.88 2.06
CA GLN A 210 -18.12 12.79 1.32
C GLN A 210 -18.86 14.12 1.21
N ASP A 211 -18.86 14.91 2.29
CA ASP A 211 -19.47 16.25 2.35
C ASP A 211 -18.63 17.34 1.65
N LYS A 212 -17.63 16.93 0.86
CA LYS A 212 -16.70 17.78 0.10
C LYS A 212 -15.79 18.64 0.97
N ARG A 213 -15.74 18.42 2.28
CA ARG A 213 -14.69 19.00 3.13
C ARG A 213 -13.36 18.33 2.85
N ARG A 214 -12.28 19.10 2.96
CA ARG A 214 -10.91 18.60 2.90
C ARG A 214 -10.40 18.36 4.31
N ALA A 215 -9.64 17.29 4.47
CA ALA A 215 -8.94 16.95 5.71
C ALA A 215 -7.58 16.37 5.38
N VAL A 216 -6.72 16.25 6.38
CA VAL A 216 -5.43 15.56 6.28
C VAL A 216 -5.50 14.31 7.13
N ILE A 217 -5.12 13.17 6.57
CA ILE A 217 -4.83 11.96 7.35
C ILE A 217 -3.31 11.81 7.48
N PHE A 218 -2.83 11.43 8.67
CA PHE A 218 -1.41 11.20 8.94
C PHE A 218 -1.20 10.22 10.11
N LEU A 219 -0.04 9.56 10.12
CA LEU A 219 0.45 8.71 11.20
C LEU A 219 1.32 9.51 12.18
N ASP A 220 1.12 9.33 13.49
CA ASP A 220 1.94 9.92 14.56
C ASP A 220 3.00 8.95 15.14
N ASP A 221 3.88 9.46 16.03
CA ASP A 221 4.95 8.70 16.69
C ASP A 221 4.42 7.67 17.72
N ASP A 222 3.18 7.84 18.20
CA ASP A 222 2.49 6.94 19.12
C ASP A 222 1.68 5.85 18.39
N LYS A 223 1.89 5.68 17.08
CA LYS A 223 1.19 4.71 16.21
C LYS A 223 -0.32 4.94 16.15
N LYS A 224 -0.75 6.20 16.14
CA LYS A 224 -2.13 6.60 15.92
C LYS A 224 -2.27 7.25 14.55
N ILE A 225 -3.45 7.06 13.98
CA ILE A 225 -3.80 7.66 12.70
C ILE A 225 -4.87 8.71 12.96
N TYR A 226 -4.54 9.96 12.66
CA TYR A 226 -5.43 11.09 12.88
C TYR A 226 -5.99 11.62 11.58
N LEU A 227 -7.23 12.11 11.67
CA LEU A 227 -7.86 12.97 10.68
C LEU A 227 -7.92 14.38 11.24
N PHE A 228 -7.38 15.34 10.49
CA PHE A 228 -7.33 16.75 10.84
C PHE A 228 -8.02 17.62 9.78
N ASP A 229 -9.07 18.36 10.16
CA ASP A 229 -9.91 19.12 9.22
C ASP A 229 -9.60 20.63 9.15
N GLY A 230 -8.47 21.06 9.69
CA GLY A 230 -8.12 22.48 9.81
C GLY A 230 -8.48 23.11 11.16
N ALA A 231 -9.32 22.44 11.96
CA ALA A 231 -9.74 22.93 13.28
C ALA A 231 -9.78 21.85 14.36
N THR A 232 -10.19 20.64 13.99
CA THR A 232 -10.38 19.50 14.88
C THR A 232 -9.53 18.33 14.44
N LEU A 233 -9.21 17.48 15.41
CA LEU A 233 -8.36 16.32 15.26
C LEU A 233 -9.07 15.11 15.86
N ILE A 234 -9.19 14.04 15.08
CA ILE A 234 -9.92 12.82 15.46
C ILE A 234 -9.01 11.62 15.23
N ASP A 235 -8.86 10.77 16.24
CA ASP A 235 -8.20 9.47 16.11
C ASP A 235 -9.13 8.50 15.37
N ILE A 236 -8.83 8.24 14.09
CA ILE A 236 -9.58 7.31 13.24
C ILE A 236 -9.02 5.88 13.34
N GLY A 237 -7.81 5.71 13.86
CA GLY A 237 -7.15 4.42 14.08
C GLY A 237 -7.57 3.70 15.36
N ALA A 238 -8.24 4.39 16.29
CA ALA A 238 -8.59 3.87 17.62
C ALA A 238 -9.26 2.48 17.63
N ARG A 239 -10.06 2.13 16.62
CA ARG A 239 -10.73 0.81 16.53
C ARG A 239 -9.77 -0.33 16.21
N MET A 240 -8.64 -0.04 15.59
CA MET A 240 -7.61 -1.00 15.22
C MET A 240 -6.28 -0.74 15.96
N GLN A 241 -6.32 0.01 17.06
CA GLN A 241 -5.11 0.40 17.79
C GLN A 241 -4.25 -0.81 18.18
N SER A 242 -4.85 -1.95 18.52
CA SER A 242 -4.08 -3.16 18.85
C SER A 242 -3.22 -3.66 17.68
N LEU A 243 -3.64 -3.45 16.43
CA LEU A 243 -2.85 -3.79 15.25
C LEU A 243 -1.78 -2.72 15.00
N LEU A 244 -2.11 -1.45 15.24
CA LEU A 244 -1.14 -0.36 15.11
C LEU A 244 -0.04 -0.45 16.17
N ASP A 245 -0.36 -0.90 17.38
CA ASP A 245 0.58 -1.09 18.49
C ASP A 245 1.69 -2.09 18.14
N ASP A 246 1.44 -3.02 17.21
CA ASP A 246 2.40 -4.02 16.76
C ASP A 246 3.37 -3.49 15.68
N LEU A 247 3.10 -2.32 15.06
CA LEU A 247 3.99 -1.77 14.02
C LEU A 247 5.42 -1.51 14.52
N ASN A 248 6.40 -1.64 13.63
CA ASN A 248 7.81 -1.39 13.93
C ASN A 248 8.06 0.11 14.21
N ALA A 249 8.19 0.46 15.49
CA ALA A 249 8.40 1.84 15.93
C ALA A 249 9.64 2.53 15.29
N SER A 250 10.68 1.76 14.94
CA SER A 250 11.90 2.31 14.34
C SER A 250 11.78 2.63 12.85
N ARG A 251 10.66 2.24 12.23
CA ARG A 251 10.40 2.37 10.79
C ARG A 251 9.15 3.16 10.45
N LEU A 252 8.44 3.70 11.43
CA LEU A 252 7.20 4.47 11.19
C LEU A 252 7.42 5.62 10.20
N GLN A 253 8.60 6.25 10.19
CA GLN A 253 8.96 7.32 9.27
C GLN A 253 9.02 6.90 7.79
N TYR A 254 9.08 5.58 7.51
CA TYR A 254 9.11 5.00 6.17
C TYR A 254 7.76 4.44 5.72
N SER A 255 6.70 4.61 6.53
CA SER A 255 5.35 4.30 6.12
C SER A 255 4.95 5.17 4.92
N VAL A 256 4.23 4.60 3.97
CA VAL A 256 3.75 5.29 2.77
C VAL A 256 2.24 5.25 2.75
N GLY A 257 1.60 6.29 2.21
CA GLY A 257 0.15 6.31 2.05
C GLY A 257 -0.29 7.01 0.78
N VAL A 258 -1.53 6.75 0.39
CA VAL A 258 -2.17 7.35 -0.78
C VAL A 258 -3.67 7.43 -0.57
N PHE A 259 -4.31 8.46 -1.15
CA PHE A 259 -5.77 8.57 -1.19
C PHE A 259 -6.26 8.50 -2.64
N ASP A 260 -7.13 7.53 -2.91
CA ASP A 260 -7.62 7.20 -4.25
C ASP A 260 -8.95 7.90 -4.62
N ASN A 261 -9.43 8.79 -3.75
CA ASN A 261 -10.74 9.49 -3.73
C ASN A 261 -11.86 8.76 -2.98
N GLU A 262 -11.67 7.51 -2.59
CA GLU A 262 -12.66 6.70 -1.88
C GLU A 262 -12.07 6.19 -0.56
N SER A 263 -10.89 5.58 -0.66
CA SER A 263 -10.12 5.00 0.43
C SER A 263 -8.78 5.71 0.64
N TYR A 264 -8.39 5.77 1.92
CA TYR A 264 -7.03 6.10 2.32
C TYR A 264 -6.26 4.82 2.63
N TRP A 265 -5.15 4.61 1.94
CA TRP A 265 -4.25 3.49 2.16
C TRP A 265 -3.01 3.95 2.93
N ILE A 266 -2.55 3.12 3.85
CA ILE A 266 -1.27 3.28 4.54
C ILE A 266 -0.58 1.93 4.65
N CYS A 267 0.68 1.86 4.24
CA CYS A 267 1.53 0.68 4.37
C CYS A 267 2.68 0.98 5.32
N ALA A 268 3.02 0.02 6.18
CA ALA A 268 4.02 0.15 7.22
C ALA A 268 4.72 -1.20 7.46
N SER A 269 5.80 -1.16 8.23
CA SER A 269 6.49 -2.37 8.71
C SER A 269 5.83 -2.91 9.98
N ASP A 270 5.46 -4.18 9.98
CA ASP A 270 4.97 -4.90 11.16
C ASP A 270 6.13 -5.32 12.07
N SER A 271 5.94 -5.22 13.38
CA SER A 271 6.79 -5.82 14.41
C SER A 271 8.30 -5.54 14.23
N SER A 272 9.07 -6.51 13.74
CA SER A 272 10.52 -6.39 13.49
C SER A 272 10.89 -6.36 12.00
N ALA A 273 9.91 -6.29 11.10
CA ALA A 273 10.14 -6.24 9.67
C ALA A 273 11.03 -5.05 9.30
N THR A 274 11.89 -5.25 8.31
CA THR A 274 12.81 -4.23 7.79
C THR A 274 12.27 -3.51 6.56
N GLU A 275 11.08 -3.90 6.12
CA GLU A 275 10.38 -3.45 4.92
C GLU A 275 8.90 -3.26 5.30
N ASN A 276 8.17 -2.43 4.56
CA ASN A 276 6.72 -2.39 4.72
C ASN A 276 6.15 -3.73 4.24
N ASP A 277 5.27 -4.34 5.02
CA ASP A 277 4.73 -5.68 4.80
C ASP A 277 3.26 -5.82 5.25
N ILE A 278 2.70 -4.76 5.81
CA ILE A 278 1.28 -4.66 6.17
C ILE A 278 0.70 -3.35 5.65
N CYS A 279 -0.51 -3.42 5.10
CA CYS A 279 -1.26 -2.24 4.67
C CYS A 279 -2.64 -2.18 5.33
N PHE A 280 -3.10 -0.97 5.60
CA PHE A 280 -4.44 -0.68 6.08
C PHE A 280 -5.14 0.24 5.10
N GLU A 281 -6.39 -0.08 4.80
CA GLU A 281 -7.27 0.71 3.95
C GLU A 281 -8.41 1.27 4.80
N PHE A 282 -8.60 2.59 4.77
CA PHE A 282 -9.69 3.28 5.41
C PHE A 282 -10.72 3.77 4.39
N GLN A 283 -11.86 3.11 4.37
CA GLN A 283 -13.01 3.48 3.56
C GLN A 283 -13.68 4.72 4.16
N THR A 284 -13.51 5.88 3.51
CA THR A 284 -13.89 7.17 4.10
C THR A 284 -15.40 7.38 4.23
N GLU A 285 -16.20 6.65 3.43
CA GLU A 285 -17.66 6.63 3.49
C GLU A 285 -18.18 5.85 4.71
N LEU A 286 -17.65 4.66 4.94
CA LEU A 286 -18.13 3.75 5.98
C LEU A 286 -17.45 4.00 7.33
N GLY A 287 -16.25 4.58 7.33
CA GLY A 287 -15.42 4.71 8.53
C GLY A 287 -14.91 3.35 9.03
N GLU A 288 -14.63 2.45 8.09
CA GLU A 288 -14.19 1.08 8.34
C GLU A 288 -12.77 0.86 7.83
N TRP A 289 -12.07 -0.08 8.46
CA TRP A 289 -10.70 -0.42 8.14
C TRP A 289 -10.63 -1.85 7.62
N VAL A 290 -9.88 -2.03 6.53
CA VAL A 290 -9.49 -3.34 5.98
C VAL A 290 -7.99 -3.49 6.15
N LYS A 291 -7.55 -4.69 6.54
CA LYS A 291 -6.13 -5.04 6.65
C LYS A 291 -5.76 -5.89 5.44
N HIS A 292 -4.67 -5.52 4.80
CA HIS A 292 -4.08 -6.23 3.66
C HIS A 292 -2.69 -6.73 4.05
N THR A 293 -2.40 -7.99 3.72
CA THR A 293 -1.07 -8.61 3.81
C THR A 293 -0.53 -8.83 2.39
N ASP A 294 0.74 -9.21 2.28
CA ASP A 294 1.40 -9.49 0.98
C ASP A 294 1.52 -8.28 0.04
N ILE A 295 1.33 -7.08 0.59
CA ILE A 295 1.58 -5.80 -0.08
C ILE A 295 2.78 -5.13 0.60
N ASN A 296 3.95 -5.25 -0.02
CA ASN A 296 5.19 -4.67 0.48
C ASN A 296 5.51 -3.30 -0.15
N ALA A 297 4.55 -2.37 -0.08
CA ALA A 297 4.65 -1.07 -0.73
C ALA A 297 5.75 -0.19 -0.10
N ASN A 298 6.80 0.10 -0.86
CA ASN A 298 7.83 1.07 -0.50
C ASN A 298 7.53 2.48 -1.04
N ALA A 299 6.68 2.56 -2.07
CA ALA A 299 6.17 3.81 -2.62
C ALA A 299 4.72 3.60 -3.08
N MET A 300 3.89 4.63 -2.98
CA MET A 300 2.54 4.63 -3.50
C MET A 300 2.28 5.91 -4.28
N GLY A 301 1.44 5.84 -5.31
CA GLY A 301 1.10 6.99 -6.12
C GLY A 301 -0.23 6.80 -6.83
N ARG A 302 -0.97 7.90 -6.91
CA ARG A 302 -2.17 7.98 -7.74
C ARG A 302 -1.78 8.51 -9.11
N VAL A 303 -2.15 7.77 -10.14
CA VAL A 303 -1.74 8.00 -11.52
C VAL A 303 -2.96 8.19 -12.41
N LYS A 304 -3.00 9.29 -13.15
CA LYS A 304 -4.06 9.59 -14.11
C LYS A 304 -3.68 9.08 -15.49
N ILE A 305 -4.21 7.92 -15.86
CA ILE A 305 -4.06 7.36 -17.21
C ILE A 305 -4.90 8.14 -18.21
N SER A 306 -6.10 8.55 -17.83
CA SER A 306 -6.97 9.39 -18.67
C SER A 306 -7.85 10.31 -17.80
N THR A 307 -8.70 11.14 -18.43
CA THR A 307 -9.56 12.06 -17.67
C THR A 307 -10.54 11.33 -16.74
N SER A 308 -10.94 10.10 -17.09
CA SER A 308 -11.88 9.27 -16.33
C SER A 308 -11.23 8.04 -15.69
N ASP A 309 -9.94 7.82 -15.90
CA ASP A 309 -9.22 6.63 -15.42
C ASP A 309 -8.04 7.08 -14.56
N ILE A 310 -8.22 6.91 -13.27
CA ILE A 310 -7.25 7.23 -12.23
C ILE A 310 -7.04 5.95 -11.46
N ARG A 311 -5.79 5.51 -11.37
CA ARG A 311 -5.41 4.24 -10.78
C ARG A 311 -4.47 4.47 -9.61
N THR A 312 -4.57 3.59 -8.63
CA THR A 312 -3.65 3.57 -7.50
C THR A 312 -2.58 2.53 -7.76
N TYR A 313 -1.33 2.97 -7.76
CA TYR A 313 -0.18 2.10 -7.91
C TYR A 313 0.62 2.06 -6.62
N TYR A 314 1.26 0.92 -6.38
CA TYR A 314 2.34 0.82 -5.42
C TYR A 314 3.57 0.20 -6.08
N GLY A 315 4.73 0.59 -5.57
CA GLY A 315 6.01 0.02 -5.95
C GLY A 315 6.61 -0.74 -4.77
N ASN A 316 7.19 -1.91 -5.03
CA ASN A 316 7.75 -2.75 -3.98
C ASN A 316 9.27 -2.62 -3.82
N TYR A 317 9.82 -3.44 -2.92
CA TYR A 317 11.26 -3.51 -2.64
C TYR A 317 12.08 -4.20 -3.75
N ASP A 318 11.42 -4.85 -4.72
CA ASP A 318 12.04 -5.63 -5.81
C ASP A 318 11.92 -4.96 -7.20
N ALA A 319 11.68 -3.65 -7.24
CA ALA A 319 11.52 -2.82 -8.46
C ALA A 319 10.27 -3.09 -9.31
N TYR A 320 9.26 -3.75 -8.76
CA TYR A 320 7.97 -3.94 -9.43
C TYR A 320 6.98 -2.84 -9.05
N VAL A 321 6.13 -2.48 -10.01
CA VAL A 321 5.02 -1.54 -9.83
C VAL A 321 3.73 -2.28 -10.14
N TYR A 322 2.80 -2.24 -9.20
CA TYR A 322 1.54 -2.97 -9.23
C TYR A 322 0.37 -1.99 -9.21
N TRP A 323 -0.72 -2.34 -9.90
CA TRP A 323 -1.99 -1.67 -9.77
C TRP A 323 -2.77 -2.34 -8.63
N LEU A 324 -3.07 -1.56 -7.58
CA LEU A 324 -3.60 -2.07 -6.31
C LEU A 324 -5.01 -2.67 -6.39
N ASP A 325 -5.90 -2.05 -7.16
CA ASP A 325 -7.31 -2.44 -7.27
C ASP A 325 -7.73 -2.35 -8.74
N ASN A 326 -7.38 -3.38 -9.51
CA ASN A 326 -7.80 -3.47 -10.90
C ASN A 326 -9.17 -4.15 -10.99
N PRO A 327 -10.24 -3.42 -11.33
CA PRO A 327 -11.59 -3.99 -11.41
C PRO A 327 -11.75 -5.01 -12.55
N ASP A 328 -10.83 -5.04 -13.52
CA ASP A 328 -10.83 -6.03 -14.60
C ASP A 328 -10.31 -7.41 -14.14
N TYR A 329 -9.72 -7.50 -12.95
CA TYR A 329 -9.18 -8.74 -12.38
C TYR A 329 -9.81 -9.01 -11.01
N ASP A 330 -11.05 -9.51 -11.03
CA ASP A 330 -11.86 -9.91 -9.86
C ASP A 330 -11.58 -11.34 -9.34
N SER A 331 -10.58 -11.99 -9.94
CA SER A 331 -10.08 -13.29 -9.52
C SER A 331 -8.55 -13.30 -9.64
N ASP A 332 -7.92 -14.13 -8.80
CA ASP A 332 -6.45 -14.29 -8.69
C ASP A 332 -5.77 -14.77 -9.99
N GLY A 333 -6.52 -14.90 -11.08
CA GLY A 333 -6.06 -15.30 -12.41
C GLY A 333 -6.74 -14.54 -13.55
N GLY A 334 -7.18 -13.30 -13.34
CA GLY A 334 -7.73 -12.45 -14.40
C GLY A 334 -6.79 -12.21 -15.60
N ASP A 335 -5.48 -12.42 -15.43
CA ASP A 335 -4.46 -12.46 -16.50
C ASP A 335 -3.97 -13.89 -16.84
N GLY A 336 -4.63 -14.92 -16.32
CA GLY A 336 -4.19 -16.31 -16.35
C GLY A 336 -2.94 -16.52 -15.48
N VAL A 337 -2.92 -15.96 -14.27
CA VAL A 337 -1.76 -15.93 -13.34
C VAL A 337 -1.90 -16.89 -12.17
N GLY A 338 -3.13 -17.14 -11.70
CA GLY A 338 -3.42 -18.10 -10.62
C GLY A 338 -3.11 -19.54 -11.05
N TYR A 339 -1.99 -20.09 -10.57
CA TYR A 339 -1.58 -21.47 -10.83
C TYR A 339 -1.17 -22.19 -9.57
N THR A 340 -1.50 -23.48 -9.50
CA THR A 340 -0.89 -24.43 -8.56
C THR A 340 -0.08 -25.47 -9.32
N GLY A 341 1.02 -25.93 -8.74
CA GLY A 341 1.83 -26.99 -9.32
C GLY A 341 2.64 -27.77 -8.30
N VAL A 342 3.38 -28.76 -8.81
CA VAL A 342 4.30 -29.58 -8.03
C VAL A 342 5.69 -29.35 -8.56
N VAL A 343 6.62 -28.97 -7.70
CA VAL A 343 8.02 -28.81 -8.10
C VAL A 343 8.57 -30.18 -8.47
N GLU A 344 9.22 -30.30 -9.63
CA GLU A 344 9.91 -31.54 -10.01
C GLU A 344 11.35 -31.55 -9.51
N TYR A 345 12.06 -30.45 -9.74
CA TYR A 345 13.40 -30.21 -9.25
C TYR A 345 13.71 -28.71 -9.28
N THR A 346 14.80 -28.32 -8.61
CA THR A 346 15.30 -26.94 -8.63
C THR A 346 16.75 -26.87 -9.09
N TYR A 347 17.15 -25.72 -9.64
CA TYR A 347 18.55 -25.43 -9.94
C TYR A 347 18.85 -23.94 -9.80
N LEU A 348 20.13 -23.59 -9.66
CA LEU A 348 20.57 -22.20 -9.59
C LEU A 348 20.98 -21.68 -10.97
N VAL A 349 20.57 -20.46 -11.27
CA VAL A 349 21.02 -19.70 -12.43
C VAL A 349 22.05 -18.67 -11.96
N ASN A 350 23.15 -18.59 -12.71
CA ASN A 350 24.20 -17.59 -12.51
C ASN A 350 24.52 -16.95 -13.86
N THR A 351 23.79 -15.89 -14.18
CA THR A 351 24.04 -15.02 -15.33
C THR A 351 24.50 -13.64 -14.88
N ALA A 352 24.91 -12.78 -15.81
CA ALA A 352 25.32 -11.41 -15.51
C ALA A 352 24.20 -10.58 -14.84
N THR A 353 22.93 -10.93 -15.06
CA THR A 353 21.77 -10.24 -14.49
C THR A 353 21.10 -11.04 -13.36
N MET A 354 21.23 -12.37 -13.34
CA MET A 354 20.60 -13.24 -12.34
C MET A 354 21.65 -14.14 -11.69
N THR A 355 22.37 -13.62 -10.70
CA THR A 355 23.30 -14.42 -9.88
C THR A 355 22.59 -14.90 -8.64
N GLY A 356 22.59 -16.23 -8.40
CA GLY A 356 21.95 -16.83 -7.23
C GLY A 356 20.42 -17.02 -7.33
N ALA A 357 19.82 -16.75 -8.49
CA ALA A 357 18.40 -17.03 -8.74
C ALA A 357 18.15 -18.54 -8.68
N GLN A 358 17.14 -18.96 -7.94
CA GLN A 358 16.66 -20.33 -7.98
C GLN A 358 15.57 -20.46 -9.04
N VAL A 359 15.58 -21.58 -9.76
CA VAL A 359 14.54 -21.93 -10.73
C VAL A 359 13.78 -23.15 -10.22
N LEU A 360 12.47 -23.01 -10.10
CA LEU A 360 11.53 -24.11 -9.88
C LEU A 360 11.13 -24.68 -11.24
N VAL A 361 11.26 -25.99 -11.44
CA VAL A 361 10.84 -26.63 -12.69
C VAL A 361 9.55 -27.41 -12.47
N ASP A 362 8.59 -27.17 -13.36
CA ASP A 362 7.32 -27.90 -13.48
C ASP A 362 6.99 -28.03 -14.97
N SER A 363 6.94 -29.25 -15.48
CA SER A 363 6.73 -29.49 -16.92
C SER A 363 5.26 -29.44 -17.37
N THR A 364 4.32 -29.29 -16.44
CA THR A 364 2.87 -29.43 -16.68
C THR A 364 2.15 -28.16 -17.18
N PRO A 365 2.30 -26.99 -16.55
CA PRO A 365 1.37 -25.87 -16.72
C PRO A 365 1.54 -25.09 -18.03
N GLY A 366 2.65 -25.26 -18.74
CA GLY A 366 2.83 -24.68 -20.07
C GLY A 366 2.71 -23.16 -20.10
N PHE A 367 3.31 -22.47 -19.12
CA PHE A 367 3.18 -21.03 -18.92
C PHE A 367 3.50 -20.21 -20.18
N GLY A 368 2.83 -19.06 -20.34
CA GLY A 368 3.30 -18.03 -21.26
C GLY A 368 4.65 -17.48 -20.79
N THR A 369 5.59 -17.23 -21.70
CA THR A 369 6.86 -16.58 -21.35
C THR A 369 6.58 -15.23 -20.69
N ASP A 370 7.24 -14.97 -19.56
CA ASP A 370 7.13 -13.76 -18.74
C ASP A 370 5.74 -13.47 -18.14
N ALA A 371 4.76 -14.35 -18.33
CA ALA A 371 3.40 -14.17 -17.84
C ALA A 371 3.28 -14.11 -16.31
N LEU A 372 4.26 -14.63 -15.57
CA LEU A 372 4.26 -14.67 -14.10
C LEU A 372 5.18 -13.61 -13.48
N THR A 373 5.81 -12.77 -14.28
CA THR A 373 6.83 -11.82 -13.79
C THR A 373 6.22 -10.81 -12.83
N GLY A 374 6.82 -10.65 -11.65
CA GLY A 374 6.33 -9.80 -10.56
C GLY A 374 5.32 -10.49 -9.64
N CYS A 375 4.82 -11.68 -9.98
CA CYS A 375 3.91 -12.42 -9.13
C CYS A 375 4.65 -13.05 -7.94
N ILE A 376 3.92 -13.30 -6.85
CA ILE A 376 4.45 -14.06 -5.71
C ILE A 376 4.22 -15.54 -5.97
N VAL A 377 5.27 -16.35 -5.82
CA VAL A 377 5.19 -17.80 -5.71
C VAL A 377 5.31 -18.20 -4.26
N LYS A 378 4.36 -19.01 -3.77
CA LYS A 378 4.28 -19.52 -2.40
C LYS A 378 4.39 -21.03 -2.39
N ILE A 379 5.17 -21.59 -1.47
CA ILE A 379 5.19 -23.05 -1.25
C ILE A 379 4.04 -23.43 -0.31
N THR A 380 3.05 -24.16 -0.81
CA THR A 380 1.81 -24.47 -0.09
C THR A 380 1.89 -25.77 0.70
N SER A 381 2.80 -26.68 0.35
CA SER A 381 3.08 -27.89 1.14
C SER A 381 4.43 -28.51 0.78
N GLY A 382 4.89 -29.48 1.58
CA GLY A 382 6.18 -30.15 1.38
C GLY A 382 7.35 -29.40 2.02
N THR A 383 8.54 -29.53 1.44
CA THR A 383 9.75 -28.88 1.94
C THR A 383 9.73 -27.38 1.61
N GLY A 384 9.90 -26.52 2.62
CA GLY A 384 9.85 -25.06 2.46
C GLY A 384 8.45 -24.45 2.49
N VAL A 385 7.44 -25.19 2.96
CA VAL A 385 6.07 -24.69 3.14
C VAL A 385 6.03 -23.34 3.90
N GLY A 386 5.24 -22.40 3.36
CA GLY A 386 5.09 -21.05 3.87
C GLY A 386 6.15 -20.06 3.40
N GLU A 387 7.18 -20.50 2.67
CA GLU A 387 8.11 -19.57 2.04
C GLU A 387 7.54 -18.99 0.75
N GLU A 388 7.84 -17.71 0.52
CA GLU A 388 7.36 -16.92 -0.61
C GLU A 388 8.53 -16.22 -1.31
N GLN A 389 8.42 -16.05 -2.62
CA GLN A 389 9.40 -15.33 -3.42
C GLN A 389 8.73 -14.61 -4.60
N VAL A 390 9.32 -13.50 -5.03
CA VAL A 390 8.89 -12.81 -6.26
C VAL A 390 9.47 -13.51 -7.49
N VAL A 391 8.62 -13.79 -8.47
CA VAL A 391 9.00 -14.33 -9.76
C VAL A 391 9.66 -13.24 -10.60
N ILE A 392 10.93 -13.42 -10.93
CA ILE A 392 11.67 -12.47 -11.78
C ILE A 392 11.53 -12.75 -13.26
N TYR A 393 11.29 -14.02 -13.62
CA TYR A 393 11.23 -14.50 -14.99
C TYR A 393 10.59 -15.88 -15.02
N ASN A 394 9.85 -16.20 -16.08
CA ASN A 394 9.38 -17.57 -16.29
C ASN A 394 9.43 -18.00 -17.76
N THR A 395 9.71 -19.28 -17.97
CA THR A 395 9.49 -19.99 -19.24
C THR A 395 8.22 -20.83 -19.13
N SER A 396 7.91 -21.60 -20.17
CA SER A 396 6.78 -22.54 -20.14
C SER A 396 6.86 -23.63 -19.08
N THR A 397 8.06 -23.90 -18.53
CA THR A 397 8.26 -24.97 -17.54
C THR A 397 9.13 -24.57 -16.35
N GLY A 398 9.54 -23.31 -16.26
CA GLY A 398 10.51 -22.86 -15.26
C GLY A 398 10.16 -21.52 -14.70
N ILE A 399 10.13 -21.40 -13.38
CA ILE A 399 9.87 -20.17 -12.63
C ILE A 399 11.18 -19.77 -11.95
N ALA A 400 11.78 -18.65 -12.36
CA ALA A 400 12.95 -18.09 -11.72
C ALA A 400 12.52 -17.06 -10.66
N VAL A 401 13.09 -17.16 -9.46
CA VAL A 401 12.76 -16.28 -8.33
C VAL A 401 13.91 -15.34 -7.96
N ALA A 402 13.56 -14.20 -7.35
CA ALA A 402 14.48 -13.11 -7.00
C ALA A 402 15.60 -13.55 -6.06
N SER A 403 15.27 -14.38 -5.07
CA SER A 403 16.23 -14.98 -4.14
C SER A 403 15.97 -16.47 -3.95
N SER A 404 16.98 -17.21 -3.48
CA SER A 404 16.79 -18.63 -3.16
C SER A 404 15.95 -18.78 -1.91
N PHE A 405 15.08 -19.78 -1.91
CA PHE A 405 14.34 -20.22 -0.73
C PHE A 405 15.32 -20.58 0.40
N SER A 406 14.97 -20.24 1.64
CA SER A 406 15.82 -20.45 2.81
C SER A 406 15.92 -21.94 3.16
N VAL A 407 14.83 -22.67 2.92
CA VAL A 407 14.75 -24.13 2.99
C VAL A 407 14.87 -24.72 1.58
N PRO A 408 15.76 -25.71 1.33
CA PRO A 408 15.92 -26.30 0.01
C PRO A 408 14.66 -26.98 -0.52
N ILE A 409 14.03 -26.42 -1.55
CA ILE A 409 12.84 -26.97 -2.19
C ILE A 409 13.17 -28.25 -2.98
N ASP A 410 12.33 -29.27 -2.82
CA ASP A 410 12.46 -30.58 -3.47
C ASP A 410 11.17 -31.03 -4.17
N SER A 411 11.18 -32.26 -4.72
CA SER A 411 10.09 -32.80 -5.52
C SER A 411 8.81 -33.15 -4.74
N THR A 412 8.78 -32.91 -3.43
CA THR A 412 7.59 -33.09 -2.58
C THR A 412 6.85 -31.79 -2.34
N SER A 413 7.39 -30.69 -2.87
CA SER A 413 6.91 -29.34 -2.61
C SER A 413 5.86 -28.95 -3.64
N ASN A 414 4.68 -28.53 -3.16
CA ASN A 414 3.66 -27.92 -3.99
C ASN A 414 3.76 -26.41 -3.87
N TYR A 415 3.40 -25.70 -4.94
CA TYR A 415 3.43 -24.25 -4.98
C TYR A 415 2.13 -23.68 -5.54
N SER A 416 1.84 -22.43 -5.18
CA SER A 416 0.87 -21.58 -5.84
C SER A 416 1.54 -20.30 -6.34
N VAL A 417 1.00 -19.70 -7.40
CA VAL A 417 1.42 -18.39 -7.91
C VAL A 417 0.21 -17.49 -7.91
N GLY A 418 0.33 -16.32 -7.28
CA GLY A 418 -0.73 -15.31 -7.23
C GLY A 418 -1.91 -15.62 -6.31
N ALA A 419 -1.86 -16.69 -5.49
CA ALA A 419 -2.90 -16.96 -4.50
C ALA A 419 -2.99 -15.83 -3.46
N ILE A 420 -4.21 -15.47 -3.07
CA ILE A 420 -4.49 -14.46 -2.06
C ILE A 420 -5.10 -15.15 -0.83
N ASP A 421 -4.55 -14.92 0.37
CA ASP A 421 -5.17 -15.34 1.64
C ASP A 421 -6.31 -14.36 1.98
N ALA A 422 -7.45 -14.55 1.33
CA ALA A 422 -8.64 -13.72 1.51
C ALA A 422 -9.44 -14.23 2.71
N TYR A 423 -9.57 -13.42 3.76
CA TYR A 423 -10.41 -13.80 4.90
C TYR A 423 -11.18 -12.64 5.53
N TYR A 424 -12.34 -12.98 6.08
CA TYR A 424 -13.11 -12.13 6.95
C TYR A 424 -13.21 -12.72 8.36
N LYS A 425 -12.65 -12.01 9.33
CA LYS A 425 -12.70 -12.40 10.75
C LYS A 425 -13.66 -11.50 11.51
N THR A 426 -14.68 -12.11 12.07
CA THR A 426 -15.69 -11.40 12.88
C THR A 426 -15.11 -10.94 14.23
N ARG A 427 -15.82 -10.04 14.93
CA ARG A 427 -15.54 -9.76 16.34
C ARG A 427 -15.92 -10.94 17.23
N TRP A 428 -15.47 -10.93 18.48
CA TRP A 428 -16.00 -11.84 19.50
C TRP A 428 -17.46 -11.49 19.82
N PHE A 429 -18.34 -12.49 19.78
CA PHE A 429 -19.74 -12.37 20.14
C PHE A 429 -20.01 -12.99 21.50
N ASP A 430 -20.53 -12.19 22.42
CA ASP A 430 -21.00 -12.61 23.75
C ASP A 430 -22.54 -12.60 23.87
N PHE A 431 -23.23 -12.16 22.81
CA PHE A 431 -24.69 -11.98 22.73
C PHE A 431 -25.29 -11.22 23.93
N GLY A 432 -24.55 -10.26 24.49
CA GLY A 432 -24.99 -9.43 25.61
C GLY A 432 -24.95 -10.13 26.99
N SER A 433 -24.37 -11.33 27.07
CA SER A 433 -24.21 -12.07 28.33
C SER A 433 -22.83 -12.71 28.42
N ALA A 434 -21.79 -11.90 28.67
CA ALA A 434 -20.41 -12.38 28.75
C ALA A 434 -20.17 -13.43 29.86
N SER A 435 -21.00 -13.48 30.90
CA SER A 435 -20.86 -14.44 31.99
C SER A 435 -21.50 -15.81 31.72
N SER A 436 -22.57 -15.87 30.91
CA SER A 436 -23.30 -17.12 30.67
C SER A 436 -22.67 -17.95 29.56
N ARG A 437 -22.62 -19.26 29.78
CA ARG A 437 -22.22 -20.22 28.75
C ARG A 437 -23.35 -20.38 27.75
N LYS A 438 -23.00 -20.50 26.48
CA LYS A 438 -23.93 -20.67 25.37
C LYS A 438 -23.59 -21.92 24.60
N GLY A 439 -24.60 -22.66 24.18
CA GLY A 439 -24.46 -23.78 23.25
C GLY A 439 -24.64 -23.27 21.83
N PHE A 440 -23.55 -23.14 21.08
CA PHE A 440 -23.61 -22.76 19.67
C PHE A 440 -24.06 -23.96 18.83
N ARG A 441 -25.16 -23.80 18.08
CA ARG A 441 -25.80 -24.89 17.33
C ARG A 441 -25.54 -24.80 15.84
N LYS A 442 -25.83 -23.64 15.27
CA LYS A 442 -25.79 -23.42 13.83
C LYS A 442 -25.37 -22.00 13.51
N MET A 443 -24.62 -21.85 12.44
CA MET A 443 -24.49 -20.59 11.73
C MET A 443 -25.24 -20.71 10.42
N TYR A 444 -25.94 -19.66 10.06
CA TYR A 444 -26.55 -19.47 8.77
C TYR A 444 -25.86 -18.29 8.08
N PHE A 445 -25.61 -18.38 6.78
CA PHE A 445 -25.01 -17.26 6.06
C PHE A 445 -25.54 -17.16 4.63
N TRP A 446 -25.49 -15.94 4.10
CA TRP A 446 -25.83 -15.62 2.72
C TRP A 446 -24.54 -15.34 1.96
N ALA A 447 -24.33 -16.09 0.90
CA ALA A 447 -23.21 -15.89 -0.01
C ALA A 447 -23.68 -16.04 -1.46
N GLU A 448 -22.94 -15.43 -2.39
CA GLU A 448 -23.18 -15.61 -3.83
C GLU A 448 -22.80 -17.05 -4.25
N GLU A 449 -23.64 -17.67 -5.10
CA GLU A 449 -23.25 -18.91 -5.78
C GLU A 449 -22.22 -18.59 -6.87
N ALA A 450 -20.94 -18.71 -6.53
CA ALA A 450 -19.84 -18.57 -7.50
C ALA A 450 -19.46 -19.94 -8.09
N SER A 451 -19.09 -19.98 -9.36
CA SER A 451 -18.62 -21.22 -9.98
C SER A 451 -17.35 -21.71 -9.28
N SER A 452 -17.42 -22.92 -8.71
CA SER A 452 -16.32 -23.73 -8.15
C SER A 452 -15.61 -23.28 -6.86
N ASN A 453 -16.11 -22.30 -6.11
CA ASN A 453 -15.37 -21.83 -4.93
C ASN A 453 -15.86 -22.54 -3.66
N GLU A 454 -14.93 -23.06 -2.86
CA GLU A 454 -15.20 -23.46 -1.49
C GLU A 454 -14.96 -22.24 -0.58
N VAL A 455 -15.58 -22.22 0.60
CA VAL A 455 -15.25 -21.28 1.67
C VAL A 455 -15.03 -22.02 2.96
N ASP A 456 -13.88 -21.79 3.57
CA ASP A 456 -13.53 -22.36 4.85
C ASP A 456 -14.07 -21.50 5.98
N ILE A 457 -14.85 -22.14 6.85
CA ILE A 457 -15.50 -21.50 7.98
C ILE A 457 -14.89 -22.08 9.25
N SER A 458 -14.00 -21.31 9.85
CA SER A 458 -13.35 -21.63 11.12
C SER A 458 -14.01 -20.90 12.28
N PHE A 459 -14.09 -21.55 13.45
CA PHE A 459 -14.60 -20.91 14.67
C PHE A 459 -13.69 -21.12 15.88
N SER A 460 -13.67 -20.13 16.77
CA SER A 460 -12.92 -20.11 18.02
C SER A 460 -13.85 -19.81 19.20
N GLU A 461 -13.53 -20.33 20.38
CA GLU A 461 -14.33 -20.17 21.60
C GLU A 461 -13.50 -19.56 22.73
N ASP A 462 -14.11 -18.67 23.52
CA ASP A 462 -13.49 -18.12 24.75
C ASP A 462 -12.03 -17.63 24.57
N PHE A 463 -11.75 -16.91 23.48
CA PHE A 463 -10.41 -16.39 23.13
C PHE A 463 -9.34 -17.46 22.85
N SER A 464 -9.76 -18.70 22.55
CA SER A 464 -8.85 -19.75 22.07
C SER A 464 -8.43 -19.56 20.61
N SER A 465 -7.43 -20.33 20.18
CA SER A 465 -7.18 -20.59 18.76
C SER A 465 -8.37 -21.31 18.10
N ALA A 466 -8.40 -21.36 16.76
CA ALA A 466 -9.43 -22.06 16.00
C ALA A 466 -9.60 -23.50 16.51
N LEU A 467 -10.84 -23.87 16.84
CA LEU A 467 -11.19 -25.17 17.42
C LEU A 467 -11.76 -26.14 16.39
N GLY A 468 -12.26 -25.60 15.28
CA GLY A 468 -12.76 -26.40 14.16
C GLY A 468 -12.94 -25.56 12.91
N THR A 469 -12.79 -26.22 11.77
CA THR A 469 -12.97 -25.67 10.43
C THR A 469 -14.00 -26.54 9.71
N THR A 470 -14.87 -25.91 8.91
CA THR A 470 -15.81 -26.60 8.03
C THR A 470 -15.83 -25.90 6.70
N THR A 471 -15.57 -26.66 5.65
CA THR A 471 -15.61 -26.20 4.27
C THR A 471 -17.03 -26.22 3.74
N LYS A 472 -17.44 -25.16 3.04
CA LYS A 472 -18.71 -25.09 2.33
C LYS A 472 -18.48 -24.79 0.86
N ASN A 473 -18.92 -25.72 0.03
CA ASN A 473 -18.91 -25.53 -1.41
C ASN A 473 -20.00 -24.53 -1.82
N LEU A 474 -19.59 -23.40 -2.38
CA LEU A 474 -20.45 -22.34 -2.89
C LEU A 474 -20.85 -22.57 -4.35
N ALA A 475 -20.36 -23.64 -4.99
CA ALA A 475 -20.69 -23.93 -6.37
C ALA A 475 -22.21 -24.03 -6.57
N PRO A 476 -22.72 -23.50 -7.68
CA PRO A 476 -24.12 -23.67 -8.04
C PRO A 476 -24.42 -25.16 -8.07
N SER A 477 -25.48 -25.56 -7.36
CA SER A 477 -25.93 -26.96 -7.40
C SER A 477 -26.17 -27.35 -8.86
N SER A 478 -25.51 -28.38 -9.35
CA SER A 478 -25.56 -28.83 -10.75
C SER A 478 -26.98 -29.25 -11.16
N GLY A 479 -27.79 -28.28 -11.55
CA GLY A 479 -29.00 -28.50 -12.34
C GLY A 479 -28.58 -28.80 -13.78
N THR A 480 -28.87 -30.00 -14.25
CA THR A 480 -28.54 -30.54 -15.59
C THR A 480 -28.73 -29.54 -16.73
N THR A 481 -27.75 -29.49 -17.64
CA THR A 481 -27.80 -28.74 -18.89
C THR A 481 -28.95 -29.19 -19.80
N TRP A 482 -29.54 -28.20 -20.45
CA TRP A 482 -30.61 -28.31 -21.43
C TRP A 482 -30.26 -29.36 -22.51
N ASP A 483 -31.26 -30.17 -22.88
CA ASP A 483 -31.24 -31.34 -23.79
C ASP A 483 -30.95 -32.74 -23.18
N SER A 484 -30.97 -32.85 -21.84
CA SER A 484 -31.07 -34.16 -21.15
C SER A 484 -32.12 -34.25 -20.03
N ALA A 485 -32.76 -33.14 -19.63
CA ALA A 485 -33.78 -33.13 -18.57
C ALA A 485 -35.21 -33.23 -19.13
N ILE A 486 -36.02 -34.14 -18.55
CA ILE A 486 -37.41 -34.41 -18.91
C ILE A 486 -38.30 -33.21 -18.50
N TRP A 487 -39.11 -32.71 -19.44
CA TRP A 487 -40.14 -31.69 -19.17
C TRP A 487 -41.07 -32.18 -18.04
N ASP A 488 -41.33 -31.30 -17.06
CA ASP A 488 -42.18 -31.49 -15.86
C ASP A 488 -41.54 -32.12 -14.60
N GLU A 489 -40.21 -32.32 -14.54
CA GLU A 489 -39.50 -32.68 -13.28
C GLU A 489 -38.28 -31.79 -12.92
N GLY A 490 -37.88 -30.83 -13.76
CA GLY A 490 -36.74 -29.94 -13.50
C GLY A 490 -37.08 -28.65 -12.73
N ILE A 491 -36.33 -28.36 -11.66
CA ILE A 491 -36.37 -27.06 -10.96
C ILE A 491 -35.53 -26.04 -11.74
N TRP A 492 -36.12 -24.87 -11.99
CA TRP A 492 -35.50 -23.71 -12.62
C TRP A 492 -34.88 -22.81 -11.53
N GLY A 493 -33.56 -22.67 -11.49
CA GLY A 493 -32.86 -21.78 -10.55
C GLY A 493 -31.80 -20.96 -11.26
N THR A 494 -31.82 -19.65 -11.03
CA THR A 494 -30.77 -18.69 -11.43
C THR A 494 -29.55 -18.86 -10.54
N THR A 495 -28.34 -18.72 -11.09
CA THR A 495 -27.13 -18.37 -10.32
C THR A 495 -27.42 -17.10 -9.53
N GLY A 496 -27.45 -17.19 -8.20
CA GLY A 496 -27.78 -16.07 -7.33
C GLY A 496 -27.54 -16.40 -5.87
N ASP A 497 -27.80 -15.42 -5.01
CA ASP A 497 -27.53 -15.49 -3.57
C ASP A 497 -28.22 -16.70 -2.93
N LYS A 498 -27.46 -17.47 -2.16
CA LYS A 498 -27.96 -18.66 -1.49
C LYS A 498 -27.71 -18.63 0.00
N PHE A 499 -28.61 -19.31 0.69
CA PHE A 499 -28.56 -19.49 2.12
C PHE A 499 -27.92 -20.83 2.46
N TYR A 500 -26.85 -20.78 3.25
CA TYR A 500 -26.09 -21.93 3.69
C TYR A 500 -26.18 -22.09 5.19
N ASP A 501 -26.06 -23.33 5.70
CA ASP A 501 -25.96 -23.61 7.13
C ASP A 501 -24.74 -24.47 7.49
N VAL A 502 -24.11 -24.12 8.61
CA VAL A 502 -22.98 -24.84 9.22
C VAL A 502 -23.38 -25.25 10.63
N LEU A 503 -23.18 -26.53 10.95
CA LEU A 503 -23.35 -27.04 12.31
C LEU A 503 -22.16 -26.60 13.16
N LEU A 504 -22.45 -25.87 14.24
CA LEU A 504 -21.46 -25.50 15.24
C LEU A 504 -21.47 -26.56 16.35
N LYS A 505 -20.28 -26.95 16.81
CA LYS A 505 -20.12 -27.89 17.92
C LYS A 505 -19.30 -27.20 19.00
N GLY A 506 -19.98 -26.39 19.81
CA GLY A 506 -19.32 -25.51 20.76
C GLY A 506 -20.14 -25.17 22.00
N ARG A 507 -19.46 -24.99 23.13
CA ARG A 507 -20.07 -24.49 24.36
C ARG A 507 -19.13 -23.49 25.04
N ALA A 508 -19.40 -22.22 24.83
CA ALA A 508 -18.53 -21.15 25.28
C ALA A 508 -19.30 -19.89 25.66
N ARG A 509 -18.64 -18.95 26.32
CA ARG A 509 -19.21 -17.64 26.66
C ARG A 509 -19.17 -16.71 25.45
N THR A 510 -18.07 -16.80 24.69
CA THR A 510 -17.85 -16.05 23.46
C THR A 510 -17.49 -16.95 22.28
N ILE A 511 -17.84 -16.52 21.07
CA ILE A 511 -17.47 -17.18 19.82
C ILE A 511 -16.99 -16.16 18.80
N GLN A 512 -16.09 -16.58 17.92
CA GLN A 512 -15.60 -15.82 16.77
C GLN A 512 -15.57 -16.75 15.55
N PHE A 513 -15.86 -16.19 14.37
CA PHE A 513 -15.79 -16.87 13.08
C PHE A 513 -14.73 -16.23 12.18
N LYS A 514 -14.06 -17.06 11.37
CA LYS A 514 -13.22 -16.69 10.24
C LYS A 514 -13.79 -17.38 8.99
N PHE A 515 -14.10 -16.60 7.96
CA PHE A 515 -14.40 -17.08 6.60
C PHE A 515 -13.14 -16.85 5.78
N GLU A 516 -12.68 -17.84 5.02
CA GLU A 516 -11.38 -17.82 4.37
C GLU A 516 -11.37 -18.63 3.09
N ASN A 517 -10.64 -18.12 2.10
CA ASN A 517 -10.15 -18.81 0.92
C ASN A 517 -8.65 -18.52 0.82
N ASP A 518 -7.83 -19.55 0.59
CA ASP A 518 -6.37 -19.44 0.55
C ASP A 518 -5.75 -20.08 -0.72
N ASP A 519 -6.56 -20.54 -1.67
CA ASP A 519 -6.11 -21.11 -2.94
C ASP A 519 -6.35 -20.14 -4.13
N VAL A 520 -5.77 -20.48 -5.28
CA VAL A 520 -5.85 -19.66 -6.49
C VAL A 520 -7.24 -19.69 -7.13
N ASN A 521 -7.68 -18.52 -7.58
CA ASN A 521 -8.93 -18.31 -8.31
C ASN A 521 -10.18 -18.57 -7.46
N GLU A 522 -10.11 -18.32 -6.16
CA GLU A 522 -11.20 -18.58 -5.22
C GLU A 522 -11.84 -17.28 -4.69
N THR A 523 -12.77 -16.70 -5.45
CA THR A 523 -13.54 -15.54 -4.98
C THR A 523 -14.74 -15.95 -4.10
N PHE A 524 -14.98 -15.27 -2.98
CA PHE A 524 -16.23 -15.42 -2.23
C PHE A 524 -16.86 -14.06 -1.89
N HIS A 525 -18.18 -13.97 -2.05
CA HIS A 525 -18.96 -12.80 -1.64
C HIS A 525 -19.91 -13.18 -0.51
N LEU A 526 -19.72 -12.55 0.65
CA LEU A 526 -20.54 -12.77 1.86
C LEU A 526 -21.45 -11.56 2.11
N TYR A 527 -22.76 -11.77 2.07
CA TYR A 527 -23.74 -10.71 2.34
C TYR A 527 -24.10 -10.57 3.82
N GLY A 528 -23.96 -11.65 4.59
CA GLY A 528 -24.22 -11.63 6.03
C GLY A 528 -24.42 -13.01 6.64
N TYR A 529 -24.58 -13.05 7.97
CA TYR A 529 -24.77 -14.29 8.72
C TYR A 529 -25.65 -14.11 9.97
N HIS A 530 -26.19 -15.23 10.44
CA HIS A 530 -26.95 -15.37 11.68
C HIS A 530 -26.45 -16.56 12.48
N ILE A 531 -26.50 -16.44 13.81
CA ILE A 531 -26.00 -17.47 14.71
C ILE A 531 -27.16 -17.92 15.60
N LEU A 532 -27.37 -19.24 15.66
CA LEU A 532 -28.30 -19.88 16.58
C LEU A 532 -27.53 -20.42 17.78
N ALA A 533 -27.79 -19.85 18.95
CA ALA A 533 -27.19 -20.23 20.22
C ALA A 533 -28.25 -20.39 21.32
N ASP A 534 -28.10 -21.42 22.15
CA ASP A 534 -28.92 -21.63 23.36
C ASP A 534 -28.18 -21.06 24.58
N ASP A 535 -28.84 -20.28 25.43
CA ASP A 535 -28.27 -19.90 26.72
C ASP A 535 -28.29 -21.10 27.69
N LEU A 536 -27.14 -21.48 28.21
CA LEU A 536 -26.99 -22.58 29.17
C LEU A 536 -26.93 -22.09 30.62
N GLY A 537 -26.94 -20.76 30.82
CA GLY A 537 -26.89 -20.14 32.13
C GLY A 537 -25.46 -19.88 32.64
N VAL A 538 -25.39 -19.43 33.90
CA VAL A 538 -24.13 -19.15 34.61
C VAL A 538 -23.80 -20.38 35.47
N GLU A 539 -22.74 -21.10 35.11
CA GLU A 539 -22.13 -22.13 35.97
C GLU A 539 -21.05 -21.52 36.87
#